data_AF-A0A268TPG5-F1
#
_entry.id   AF-A0A268TPG5-F1
#
_cell.length_a   1.000
_cell.length_b   1.000
_cell.length_c   1.000
_cell.angle_alpha   90.00
_cell.angle_beta   90.00
_cell.angle_gamma   90.00
#
_symmetry.space_group_name_H-M   'P 1'
#
loop_
_entity.id
_entity.type
_entity.pdbx_description
1 polymer ?
#
loop_
_entity_poly.entity_id
_entity_poly.type
_entity_poly.pdbx_seq_one_letter_code
_entity_poly.pdbx_strand_id
1 'polypeptide(L)'
;MNLAMKNTQPVRQYTYDEILEAAERTNPRLQLLKEGYDAIYYDEAISDKCILNKPDGKCYLIKPDSKSMKNEILRELTPEEYAKVDLVKGRDY
;
A
#
# COMPACT_ATOMS: atom_id res chain seq x y z
N MET A 1 -39.89 32.84 -18.05
CA MET A 1 -38.48 32.44 -17.95
C MET A 1 -38.38 31.34 -16.89
N ASN A 2 -38.24 30.08 -17.28
CA ASN A 2 -38.11 28.97 -16.33
C ASN A 2 -36.62 28.67 -16.16
N LEU A 3 -36.04 29.13 -15.05
CA LEU A 3 -34.70 28.76 -14.64
C LEU A 3 -34.78 27.32 -14.12
N ALA A 4 -34.33 26.37 -14.94
CA ALA A 4 -34.26 24.96 -14.57
C ALA A 4 -33.44 24.82 -13.29
N MET A 5 -34.06 24.29 -12.24
CA MET A 5 -33.39 23.89 -11.01
C MET A 5 -32.33 22.86 -11.39
N LYS A 6 -31.05 23.25 -11.31
CA LYS A 6 -29.92 22.31 -11.35
C LYS A 6 -30.18 21.28 -10.26
N ASN A 7 -30.37 20.03 -10.67
CA ASN A 7 -30.37 18.86 -9.79
C ASN A 7 -29.02 18.83 -9.06
N THR A 8 -28.95 19.46 -7.90
CA THR A 8 -27.87 19.25 -6.95
C THR A 8 -28.09 17.86 -6.40
N GLN A 9 -27.46 16.85 -7.02
CA GLN A 9 -27.43 15.52 -6.45
C GLN A 9 -26.92 15.64 -5.01
N PRO A 10 -27.59 15.04 -4.02
CA PRO A 10 -27.07 15.04 -2.67
C PRO A 10 -25.70 14.39 -2.71
N VAL A 11 -24.66 15.14 -2.32
CA VAL A 11 -23.32 14.59 -2.14
C VAL A 11 -23.46 13.55 -1.03
N ARG A 12 -23.37 12.27 -1.40
CA ARG A 12 -23.43 11.17 -0.44
C ARG A 12 -22.29 11.38 0.55
N GLN A 13 -22.62 11.68 1.80
CA GLN A 13 -21.66 11.74 2.89
C GLN A 13 -21.36 10.30 3.29
N TYR A 14 -20.13 9.87 3.04
CA TYR A 14 -19.64 8.58 3.50
C TYR A 14 -19.29 8.68 4.99
N THR A 15 -19.61 7.64 5.75
CA THR A 15 -19.15 7.54 7.14
C THR A 15 -17.64 7.28 7.19
N TYR A 16 -17.01 7.60 8.31
CA TYR A 16 -15.59 7.31 8.50
C TYR A 16 -15.28 5.81 8.29
N ASP A 17 -16.17 4.93 8.76
CA ASP A 17 -16.04 3.49 8.58
C ASP A 17 -16.19 3.07 7.11
N GLU A 18 -17.12 3.65 6.34
CA GLU A 18 -17.24 3.39 4.89
C GLU A 18 -15.99 3.87 4.11
N ILE A 19 -15.37 4.96 4.56
CA ILE A 19 -14.13 5.48 3.96
C ILE A 19 -12.96 4.56 4.29
N LEU A 20 -12.86 4.08 5.53
CA LEU A 20 -11.85 3.08 5.94
C LEU A 20 -12.05 1.77 5.18
N GLU A 21 -13.27 1.26 5.10
CA GLU A 21 -13.60 0.02 4.41
C GLU A 21 -13.31 0.11 2.90
N ALA A 22 -13.54 1.27 2.28
CA ALA A 22 -13.16 1.53 0.89
C ALA A 22 -11.64 1.62 0.70
N ALA A 23 -10.92 2.24 1.64
CA ALA A 23 -9.46 2.31 1.63
C ALA A 23 -8.82 0.92 1.83
N GLU A 24 -9.40 0.09 2.68
CA GLU A 24 -8.98 -1.30 2.92
C GLU A 24 -9.29 -2.22 1.73
N ARG A 25 -10.48 -2.10 1.13
CA ARG A 25 -10.87 -2.84 -0.08
C ARG A 25 -9.94 -2.61 -1.27
N THR A 26 -9.44 -1.39 -1.36
CA THR A 26 -8.62 -0.96 -2.49
C THR A 26 -7.20 -0.70 -2.02
N ASN A 27 -6.57 -1.69 -1.38
CA ASN A 27 -5.13 -1.60 -1.08
C ASN A 27 -4.37 -1.67 -2.43
N PRO A 28 -3.97 -0.52 -3.03
CA PRO A 28 -3.51 -0.49 -4.42
C PRO A 28 -2.22 -1.29 -4.57
N ARG A 29 -1.46 -1.45 -3.48
CA ARG A 29 -0.28 -2.31 -3.39
C ARG A 29 -0.64 -3.79 -3.55
N LEU A 30 -1.69 -4.30 -2.91
CA LEU A 30 -2.11 -5.69 -3.11
C LEU A 30 -2.59 -5.92 -4.53
N GLN A 31 -3.27 -4.93 -5.11
CA GLN A 31 -3.68 -4.96 -6.50
C GLN A 31 -2.47 -4.97 -7.44
N LEU A 32 -1.52 -4.06 -7.26
CA LEU A 32 -0.27 -3.98 -8.04
C LEU A 32 0.54 -5.28 -7.94
N LEU A 33 0.66 -5.86 -6.74
CA LEU A 33 1.32 -7.16 -6.55
C LEU A 33 0.59 -8.29 -7.29
N LYS A 34 -0.75 -8.32 -7.28
CA LYS A 34 -1.56 -9.28 -8.05
C LYS A 34 -1.41 -9.08 -9.56
N GLU A 35 -1.22 -7.84 -10.00
CA GLU A 35 -0.98 -7.46 -11.39
C GLU A 35 0.47 -7.71 -11.83
N GLY A 36 1.35 -8.17 -10.93
CA GLY A 36 2.73 -8.52 -11.24
C GLY A 36 3.73 -7.36 -11.10
N TYR A 37 3.32 -6.26 -10.47
CA TYR A 37 4.19 -5.12 -10.19
C TYR A 37 4.85 -5.22 -8.81
N ASP A 38 6.08 -4.73 -8.75
CA ASP A 38 6.79 -4.51 -7.49
C ASP A 38 6.12 -3.38 -6.69
N ALA A 39 6.10 -3.51 -5.36
CA ALA A 39 5.51 -2.50 -4.49
C ALA A 39 6.43 -2.13 -3.32
N ILE A 40 6.71 -0.84 -3.20
CA ILE A 40 7.57 -0.28 -2.14
C ILE A 40 6.71 0.33 -1.06
N TYR A 41 7.05 0.10 0.20
CA TYR A 41 6.43 0.79 1.33
C TYR A 41 7.42 0.99 2.47
N TYR A 42 7.10 1.91 3.37
CA TYR A 42 7.89 2.25 4.54
C TYR A 42 6.99 2.14 5.77
N ASP A 43 7.47 1.44 6.79
CA ASP A 43 6.78 1.26 8.06
C ASP A 43 7.80 1.19 9.20
N GLU A 44 7.85 2.25 10.01
CA GLU A 44 8.77 2.41 11.12
C GLU A 44 8.62 1.36 12.22
N ALA A 45 7.44 0.72 12.33
CA ALA A 45 7.22 -0.37 13.27
C ALA A 45 7.94 -1.66 12.85
N ILE A 46 8.27 -1.78 11.56
CA ILE A 46 8.91 -2.94 10.97
C ILE A 46 10.41 -2.67 10.76
N SER A 47 10.75 -1.55 10.14
CA SER A 47 12.12 -1.15 9.83
C SER A 47 12.22 0.36 9.61
N ASP A 48 13.39 0.93 9.93
CA ASP A 48 13.82 2.28 9.56
C ASP A 48 14.12 2.43 8.05
N LYS A 49 13.89 1.40 7.24
CA LYS A 49 14.17 1.36 5.81
C LYS A 49 12.93 0.96 5.02
N CYS A 50 12.92 1.35 3.76
CA CYS A 50 11.86 0.95 2.84
C CYS A 50 11.95 -0.56 2.56
N ILE A 51 10.78 -1.17 2.33
CA ILE A 51 10.61 -2.57 1.99
C ILE A 51 10.06 -2.65 0.56
N LEU A 52 10.74 -3.41 -0.29
CA LEU A 52 10.29 -3.80 -1.62
C LEU A 52 9.60 -5.17 -1.53
N ASN A 53 8.31 -5.23 -1.82
CA ASN A 53 7.61 -6.48 -2.07
C ASN A 53 7.64 -6.81 -3.54
N LYS A 54 7.93 -8.07 -3.84
CA LYS A 54 7.78 -8.63 -5.17
C LYS A 54 6.50 -9.47 -5.27
N PRO A 55 5.96 -9.65 -6.49
CA PRO A 55 4.81 -10.51 -6.74
C PRO A 55 4.99 -11.97 -6.31
N ASP A 56 6.24 -12.45 -6.29
CA ASP A 56 6.60 -13.80 -5.81
C ASP A 56 6.48 -13.97 -4.29
N GLY A 57 6.10 -12.90 -3.58
CA GLY A 57 5.95 -12.87 -2.12
C GLY A 57 7.22 -12.53 -1.38
N LYS A 58 8.38 -12.44 -2.05
CA LYS A 58 9.65 -12.07 -1.42
C LYS A 58 9.67 -10.59 -1.10
N CYS A 59 10.27 -10.27 0.03
CA CYS A 59 10.37 -8.92 0.56
C CYS A 59 11.85 -8.57 0.78
N TYR A 60 12.26 -7.38 0.37
CA TYR A 60 13.64 -6.91 0.47
C TYR A 60 13.72 -5.57 1.18
N LEU A 61 14.73 -5.38 2.03
CA LEU A 61 15.08 -4.04 2.49
C LEU A 61 15.80 -3.29 1.38
N ILE A 62 15.31 -2.10 1.09
CA ILE A 62 15.90 -1.22 0.10
C ILE A 62 16.33 0.09 0.73
N LYS A 63 17.37 0.68 0.14
CA LYS A 63 17.81 2.04 0.46
C LYS A 63 17.76 2.88 -0.81
N PRO A 64 17.17 4.09 -0.77
CA PRO A 64 17.29 5.01 -1.89
C PRO A 64 18.75 5.45 -2.03
N ASP A 65 19.33 5.26 -3.21
CA ASP A 65 20.61 5.82 -3.57
C ASP A 65 20.38 7.18 -4.24
N SER A 66 20.77 8.24 -3.53
CA SER A 66 20.63 9.62 -3.99
C SER A 66 21.46 9.94 -5.23
N LYS A 67 22.50 9.15 -5.54
CA LYS A 67 23.35 9.38 -6.71
C LYS A 67 22.78 8.77 -7.99
N SER A 68 22.25 7.56 -7.91
CA SER A 68 21.73 6.84 -9.08
C SER A 68 20.23 7.02 -9.33
N MET A 69 19.51 7.68 -8.41
CA MET A 69 18.04 7.76 -8.40
C MET A 69 17.38 6.37 -8.46
N LYS A 70 18.05 5.35 -7.95
CA LYS A 70 17.56 3.97 -7.89
C LYS A 70 17.50 3.50 -6.45
N ASN A 71 16.67 2.49 -6.23
CA ASN A 71 16.64 1.76 -4.98
C ASN A 71 17.66 0.63 -5.03
N GLU A 72 18.55 0.59 -4.04
CA GLU A 72 19.50 -0.49 -3.85
C GLU A 72 18.90 -1.55 -2.93
N ILE A 73 18.91 -2.81 -3.35
CA ILE A 73 18.53 -3.94 -2.49
C ILE A 73 19.68 -4.23 -1.54
N LEU A 74 19.43 -4.09 -0.23
CA LEU A 74 20.42 -4.37 0.80
C LEU A 74 20.46 -5.87 1.13
N ARG A 75 19.29 -6.45 1.41
CA ARG A 75 19.10 -7.86 1.74
C ARG A 75 17.63 -8.24 1.69
N GLU A 76 17.36 -9.54 1.68
CA GLU A 76 16.02 -10.08 1.95
C GLU A 76 15.65 -9.87 3.44
N LEU A 77 14.34 -9.78 3.72
CA LEU A 77 13.82 -9.73 5.08
C LEU A 77 14.16 -11.01 5.85
N THR A 78 14.38 -10.91 7.16
CA THR A 78 14.51 -12.09 8.03
C THR A 78 13.13 -12.67 8.34
N PRO A 79 13.02 -13.94 8.79
CA PRO A 79 11.73 -14.53 9.16
C PRO A 79 10.95 -13.69 10.19
N GLU A 80 11.64 -13.07 11.14
CA GLU A 80 11.03 -12.20 12.15
C GLU A 80 10.47 -10.90 11.54
N GLU A 81 11.16 -10.32 10.56
CA GLU A 81 10.68 -9.16 9.82
C GLU A 81 9.49 -9.53 8.92
N TYR A 82 9.54 -10.68 8.25
CA TYR A 82 8.41 -11.22 7.50
C TYR A 82 7.17 -11.39 8.36
N ALA A 83 7.29 -11.92 9.58
CA ALA A 83 6.16 -12.07 10.49
C ALA A 83 5.50 -10.72 10.83
N LYS A 84 6.28 -9.67 11.09
CA LYS A 84 5.76 -8.31 11.32
C LYS A 84 5.03 -7.76 10.09
N VAL A 85 5.61 -8.03 8.93
CA VAL A 85 5.05 -7.65 7.64
C VAL A 85 3.72 -8.34 7.39
N ASP A 86 3.61 -9.63 7.66
CA ASP A 86 2.39 -10.41 7.43
C ASP A 86 1.27 -10.04 8.42
N LEU A 87 1.62 -9.73 9.69
CA LEU A 87 0.69 -9.22 10.71
C LEU A 87 0.03 -7.90 10.31
N VAL A 88 0.80 -6.96 9.76
CA VAL A 88 0.27 -5.67 9.28
C VAL A 88 -0.50 -5.83 7.96
N LYS A 89 -0.19 -6.87 7.17
CA LYS A 89 -0.78 -7.10 5.84
C LYS A 89 -2.03 -7.96 5.84
N GLY A 90 -2.50 -8.46 6.98
CA GLY A 90 -3.65 -9.38 7.03
C GLY A 90 -3.42 -10.58 6.12
N ARG A 91 -2.19 -11.10 6.08
CA ARG A 91 -1.82 -12.28 5.30
C ARG A 91 -2.15 -13.60 6.03
N ASP A 92 -2.87 -13.52 7.14
CA ASP A 92 -3.71 -14.63 7.59
C ASP A 92 -4.99 -14.60 6.77
N TYR A 93 -5.06 -15.58 5.86
CA TYR A 93 -6.29 -16.04 5.24
C TYR A 93 -7.29 -16.51 6.29
#